data_AF-A0A3D0ZKA2-F1
#
_entry.id   AF-A0A3D0ZKA2-F1
#
_cell.length_a   1.000
_cell.length_b   1.000
_cell.length_c   1.000
_cell.angle_alpha   90.00
_cell.angle_beta   90.00
_cell.angle_gamma   90.00
#
_symmetry.space_group_name_H-M   'P 1'
#
loop_
_entity.id
_entity.type
_entity.pdbx_description
1 polymer ?
#
loop_
_entity_poly.entity_id
_entity_poly.type
_entity_poly.pdbx_seq_one_letter_code
_entity_poly.pdbx_strand_id
1 'polypeptide(L)'
;MALATPAMASVTFDPATGTGFVGKGDVQTVFTWSNKALQDNAATVDFRVNSVTETNWTCTKIVVLGTDELKEIVQQRSTTTTTKGLVTTVARDNSKGKDGPVTGFYLKGYEGTPVLGTDGPEEGSCPADPSGFVYDGNAVTTQSGGGLQVTHDGTNWYSIG
;
A
#
# COMPACT_ATOMS: atom_id res chain seq x y z
N MET A 1 -39.93 -14.46 -11.16
CA MET A 1 -38.67 -13.92 -11.72
C MET A 1 -37.70 -13.76 -10.56
N ALA A 2 -36.73 -14.68 -10.42
CA ALA A 2 -35.67 -14.55 -9.43
C ALA A 2 -34.66 -13.53 -9.96
N LEU A 3 -34.56 -12.37 -9.30
CA LEU A 3 -33.49 -11.42 -9.51
C LEU A 3 -32.22 -12.09 -9.00
N ALA A 4 -31.40 -12.63 -9.89
CA ALA A 4 -30.05 -13.04 -9.54
C ALA A 4 -29.27 -11.77 -9.17
N THR A 5 -29.17 -11.49 -7.87
CA THR A 5 -28.21 -10.52 -7.36
C THR A 5 -26.82 -11.02 -7.73
N PRO A 6 -26.02 -10.26 -8.50
CA PRO A 6 -24.65 -10.65 -8.74
C PRO A 6 -23.96 -10.73 -7.38
N ALA A 7 -23.43 -11.90 -7.03
CA ALA A 7 -22.57 -12.07 -5.87
C ALA A 7 -21.43 -11.05 -6.01
N MET A 8 -21.40 -10.08 -5.10
CA MET A 8 -20.29 -9.14 -4.97
C MET A 8 -19.10 -9.99 -4.53
N ALA A 9 -18.31 -10.45 -5.51
CA ALA A 9 -17.13 -11.24 -5.26
C ALA A 9 -16.12 -10.34 -4.55
N SER A 10 -16.12 -10.45 -3.21
CA SER A 10 -15.18 -9.84 -2.30
C SER A 10 -13.76 -9.93 -2.85
N VAL A 11 -13.05 -8.80 -2.87
CA VAL A 11 -11.59 -8.76 -3.00
C VAL A 11 -11.01 -9.86 -2.11
N THR A 12 -10.25 -10.77 -2.72
CA THR A 12 -9.51 -11.82 -2.03
C THR A 12 -8.05 -11.64 -2.38
N PHE A 13 -7.22 -11.34 -1.40
CA PHE A 13 -5.81 -11.01 -1.60
C PHE A 13 -4.95 -11.63 -0.51
N ASP A 14 -3.94 -12.41 -0.91
CA ASP A 14 -2.92 -12.92 -0.01
C ASP A 14 -1.67 -12.02 -0.07
N PRO A 15 -1.40 -11.23 1.00
CA PRO A 15 -0.24 -10.35 1.04
C PRO A 15 1.10 -11.09 1.09
N ALA A 16 1.14 -12.37 1.47
CA ALA A 16 2.38 -13.13 1.47
C ALA A 16 2.85 -13.46 0.04
N THR A 17 1.90 -13.85 -0.83
CA THR A 17 2.22 -14.32 -2.19
C THR A 17 1.91 -13.30 -3.28
N GLY A 18 1.11 -12.28 -2.99
CA GLY A 18 0.61 -11.34 -4.00
C GLY A 18 -0.47 -11.96 -4.90
N THR A 19 -1.06 -13.08 -4.49
CA THR A 19 -2.07 -13.80 -5.30
C THR A 19 -3.48 -13.51 -4.80
N GLY A 20 -4.47 -13.68 -5.68
CA GLY A 20 -5.84 -13.33 -5.33
C GLY A 20 -6.77 -13.13 -6.51
N PHE A 21 -7.92 -12.55 -6.22
CA PHE A 21 -8.95 -12.20 -7.18
C PHE A 21 -9.66 -10.90 -6.76
N VAL A 22 -9.85 -10.00 -7.72
CA VAL A 22 -10.65 -8.78 -7.57
C VAL A 22 -11.88 -8.88 -8.45
N GLY A 23 -13.06 -8.73 -7.86
CA GLY A 23 -14.30 -8.77 -8.60
C GLY A 23 -14.48 -7.54 -9.50
N LYS A 24 -15.15 -7.72 -10.64
CA LYS A 24 -15.50 -6.56 -11.49
C LYS A 24 -16.30 -5.49 -10.74
N GLY A 25 -17.12 -5.90 -9.77
CA GLY A 25 -17.97 -4.99 -8.99
C GLY A 25 -17.16 -4.02 -8.14
N ASP A 26 -16.04 -4.48 -7.58
CA ASP A 26 -15.14 -3.63 -6.80
C ASP A 26 -14.51 -2.56 -7.70
N VAL A 27 -13.99 -2.97 -8.85
CA VAL A 27 -13.41 -2.05 -9.85
C VAL A 27 -14.43 -1.06 -10.38
N GLN A 28 -15.67 -1.51 -10.63
CA GLN A 28 -16.77 -0.63 -11.05
C GLN A 28 -17.11 0.41 -10.00
N THR A 29 -17.11 0.01 -8.73
CA THR A 29 -17.42 0.91 -7.63
C THR A 29 -16.33 1.97 -7.48
N VAL A 30 -15.05 1.57 -7.53
CA VAL A 30 -13.91 2.48 -7.43
C VAL A 30 -13.92 3.52 -8.54
N PHE A 31 -14.15 3.12 -9.79
CA PHE A 31 -14.10 4.04 -10.94
C PHE A 31 -15.47 4.61 -11.34
N THR A 32 -16.54 4.27 -10.62
CA THR A 32 -17.93 4.62 -10.99
C THR A 32 -18.26 4.19 -12.43
N TRP A 33 -17.77 3.02 -12.83
CA TRP A 33 -17.90 2.52 -14.20
C TRP A 33 -19.16 1.69 -14.41
N SER A 34 -19.80 1.91 -15.56
CA SER A 34 -20.81 0.98 -16.08
C SER A 34 -20.18 -0.35 -16.51
N ASN A 35 -21.01 -1.38 -16.77
CA ASN A 35 -20.52 -2.63 -17.36
C ASN A 35 -19.76 -2.39 -18.66
N LYS A 36 -20.27 -1.52 -19.55
CA LYS A 36 -19.61 -1.22 -20.82
C LYS A 36 -18.24 -0.59 -20.60
N ALA A 37 -18.16 0.41 -19.73
CA ALA A 37 -16.89 1.09 -19.43
C ALA A 37 -15.84 0.11 -18.86
N LEU A 38 -16.25 -0.80 -17.98
CA LEU A 38 -15.33 -1.83 -17.50
C LEU A 38 -14.87 -2.78 -18.61
N GLN A 39 -15.76 -3.21 -19.53
CA GLN A 39 -15.34 -4.06 -20.64
C GLN A 39 -14.33 -3.37 -21.56
N ASP A 40 -14.54 -2.08 -21.84
CA ASP A 40 -13.69 -1.30 -22.75
C ASP A 40 -12.30 -1.03 -22.14
N ASN A 41 -12.20 -0.86 -20.82
CA ASN A 41 -10.97 -0.49 -20.13
C ASN A 41 -10.28 -1.64 -19.38
N ALA A 42 -10.86 -2.85 -19.33
CA ALA A 42 -10.32 -3.95 -18.53
C ALA A 42 -8.86 -4.29 -18.84
N ALA A 43 -8.39 -4.08 -20.07
CA ALA A 43 -7.00 -4.34 -20.44
C ALA A 43 -5.99 -3.33 -19.87
N THR A 44 -6.45 -2.16 -19.40
CA THR A 44 -5.60 -1.11 -18.82
C THR A 44 -5.69 -1.07 -17.30
N VAL A 45 -6.47 -1.96 -16.69
CA VAL A 45 -6.61 -2.02 -15.23
C VAL A 45 -5.41 -2.75 -14.64
N ASP A 46 -4.67 -2.05 -13.79
CA ASP A 46 -3.50 -2.56 -13.09
C ASP A 46 -3.66 -2.48 -11.58
N PHE A 47 -2.94 -3.35 -10.88
CA PHE A 47 -3.02 -3.49 -9.44
C PHE A 47 -1.63 -3.40 -8.80
N ARG A 48 -1.58 -2.82 -7.60
CA ARG A 48 -0.38 -2.78 -6.78
C ARG A 48 -0.74 -2.87 -5.31
N VAL A 49 0.24 -3.17 -4.48
CA VAL A 49 0.12 -3.17 -3.03
C VAL A 49 1.12 -2.17 -2.49
N ASN A 50 0.67 -1.29 -1.60
CA ASN A 50 1.57 -0.49 -0.79
C ASN A 50 1.54 -0.96 0.67
N SER A 51 2.69 -0.89 1.33
CA SER A 51 2.81 -1.07 2.78
C SER A 51 3.61 0.09 3.34
N VAL A 52 3.05 0.76 4.34
CA VAL A 52 3.66 1.88 5.02
C VAL A 52 4.09 1.41 6.40
N THR A 53 5.38 1.49 6.68
CA THR A 53 5.96 1.25 8.00
C THR A 53 6.48 2.56 8.56
N GLU A 54 6.29 2.74 9.84
CA GLU A 54 6.75 3.90 10.58
C GLU A 54 7.75 3.45 11.62
N THR A 55 8.93 4.05 11.62
CA THR A 55 9.98 3.77 12.58
C THR A 55 10.15 4.99 13.47
N ASN A 56 9.78 4.84 14.74
CA ASN A 56 9.94 5.86 15.76
C ASN A 56 11.18 5.54 16.60
N TRP A 57 12.02 6.54 16.82
CA TRP A 57 13.28 6.40 17.55
C TRP A 57 13.65 7.71 18.22
N THR A 58 14.58 7.68 19.17
CA THR A 58 14.95 8.89 19.89
C THR A 58 16.44 9.17 19.78
N CYS A 59 16.74 10.47 19.75
CA CYS A 59 18.05 10.95 20.15
C CYS A 59 17.88 11.79 21.38
N THR A 60 18.65 11.47 22.40
CA THR A 60 18.67 12.23 23.63
C THR A 60 19.88 13.14 23.68
N LYS A 61 19.66 14.31 24.26
CA LYS A 61 20.71 15.19 24.75
C LYS A 61 20.28 15.72 26.10
N ILE A 62 21.19 15.66 27.06
CA ILE A 62 21.02 16.32 28.35
C ILE A 62 21.47 17.78 28.20
N VAL A 63 20.53 18.72 28.36
CA VAL A 63 20.83 20.16 28.39
C VAL A 63 20.63 20.68 29.81
N VAL A 64 21.65 21.33 30.36
CA VAL A 64 21.58 22.03 31.65
C VAL A 64 21.01 23.44 31.41
N LEU A 65 19.82 23.73 31.92
CA LEU A 65 19.13 25.02 31.76
C LEU A 65 19.36 25.99 32.94
N GLY A 66 20.08 25.57 33.98
CA GLY A 66 20.30 26.31 35.22
C GLY A 66 20.90 25.42 36.31
N THR A 67 20.83 25.85 37.57
CA THR A 67 21.54 25.18 38.68
C THR A 67 21.08 23.74 38.97
N ASP A 68 19.87 23.34 38.54
CA ASP A 68 19.35 21.97 38.75
C ASP A 68 18.29 21.52 37.70
N GLU A 69 18.12 22.23 36.58
CA GLU A 69 17.13 21.86 35.55
C GLU A 69 17.79 21.17 34.35
N LEU A 70 17.49 19.88 34.19
CA LEU A 70 17.86 19.09 33.02
C LEU A 70 16.66 19.03 32.06
N LYS A 71 16.87 19.34 30.78
CA LYS A 71 15.86 19.15 29.74
C LYS A 71 16.32 18.11 28.74
N GLU A 72 15.53 17.06 28.61
CA GLU A 72 15.63 16.03 27.58
C GLU A 72 14.87 16.52 26.33
N ILE A 73 15.53 16.54 25.18
CA ILE A 73 14.89 16.76 23.88
C ILE A 73 14.78 15.39 23.23
N VAL A 74 13.56 14.99 22.87
CA VAL A 74 13.25 13.65 22.39
C VAL A 74 12.33 13.75 21.18
N GLN A 75 12.73 13.16 20.06
CA GLN A 75 11.92 12.43 19.06
C GLN A 75 12.50 12.57 17.64
N GLN A 76 12.70 11.44 16.96
CA GLN A 76 12.90 11.37 15.52
C GLN A 76 12.03 10.23 14.95
N ARG A 77 11.57 10.40 13.71
CA ARG A 77 10.67 9.45 13.04
C ARG A 77 11.07 9.36 11.59
N SER A 78 11.08 8.14 11.06
CA SER A 78 11.09 7.90 9.61
C SER A 78 9.87 7.11 9.19
N THR A 79 9.40 7.36 7.98
CA THR A 79 8.28 6.65 7.37
C THR A 79 8.76 6.01 6.09
N THR A 80 8.72 4.69 6.01
CA THR A 80 9.09 3.93 4.81
C THR A 80 7.84 3.39 4.13
N THR A 81 7.66 3.73 2.87
CA THR A 81 6.62 3.21 2.00
C THR A 81 7.24 2.23 1.01
N THR A 82 6.76 1.00 1.03
CA THR A 82 7.11 -0.02 0.04
C THR A 82 5.93 -0.20 -0.92
N THR A 83 6.19 -0.15 -2.22
CA THR A 83 5.18 -0.38 -3.25
C THR A 83 5.60 -1.54 -4.13
N LYS A 84 4.69 -2.51 -4.35
CA LYS A 84 4.90 -3.67 -5.23
C LYS A 84 3.80 -3.74 -6.28
N GLY A 85 4.18 -3.80 -7.55
CA GLY A 85 3.25 -4.13 -8.63
C GLY A 85 2.74 -5.56 -8.50
N LEU A 86 1.62 -5.84 -9.16
CA LEU A 86 1.05 -7.19 -9.23
C LEU A 86 0.92 -7.61 -10.69
N VAL A 87 1.31 -8.85 -10.97
CA VAL A 87 1.02 -9.47 -12.27
C VAL A 87 -0.48 -9.79 -12.31
N THR A 88 -1.17 -9.24 -13.30
CA THR A 88 -2.63 -9.31 -13.38
C THR A 88 -3.07 -10.03 -14.65
N THR A 89 -4.26 -10.63 -14.59
CA THR A 89 -4.89 -11.19 -15.79
C THR A 89 -6.39 -10.96 -15.72
N VAL A 90 -6.96 -10.42 -16.80
CA VAL A 90 -8.40 -10.22 -16.92
C VAL A 90 -9.12 -11.56 -16.87
N ALA A 91 -10.05 -11.69 -15.93
CA ALA A 91 -10.86 -12.88 -15.73
C ALA A 91 -12.16 -12.79 -16.53
N ARG A 92 -12.52 -13.88 -17.21
CA ARG A 92 -13.75 -14.03 -18.03
C ARG A 92 -14.43 -15.36 -17.74
N ASP A 93 -14.58 -15.67 -16.45
CA ASP A 93 -15.08 -16.97 -16.00
C ASP A 93 -16.60 -17.02 -16.08
N ASN A 94 -17.09 -17.23 -17.29
CA ASN A 94 -18.50 -17.40 -17.60
C ASN A 94 -18.66 -18.52 -18.65
N SER A 95 -19.90 -18.87 -18.96
CA SER A 95 -20.20 -19.96 -19.91
C SER A 95 -19.71 -19.73 -21.34
N LYS A 96 -19.26 -18.51 -21.68
CA LYS A 96 -18.65 -18.15 -22.97
C LYS A 96 -17.12 -18.04 -22.92
N GLY A 97 -16.50 -18.37 -21.78
CA GLY A 97 -15.04 -18.34 -21.62
C GLY A 97 -14.41 -17.01 -22.07
N LYS A 98 -13.37 -17.08 -22.92
CA LYS A 98 -12.63 -15.91 -23.42
C LYS A 98 -13.50 -14.91 -24.19
N ASP A 99 -14.60 -15.35 -24.79
CA ASP A 99 -15.53 -14.51 -25.55
C ASP A 99 -16.62 -13.88 -24.67
N GLY A 100 -16.67 -14.24 -23.40
CA GLY A 100 -17.62 -13.70 -22.46
C GLY A 100 -17.19 -12.40 -21.80
N PRO A 101 -18.11 -11.73 -21.09
CA PRO A 101 -17.81 -10.49 -20.39
C PRO A 101 -16.78 -10.71 -19.26
N VAL A 102 -15.98 -9.68 -19.01
CA VAL A 102 -15.08 -9.62 -17.86
C VAL A 102 -15.86 -9.83 -16.56
N THR A 103 -15.37 -10.75 -15.73
CA THR A 103 -15.90 -11.11 -14.42
C THR A 103 -15.07 -10.54 -13.28
N GLY A 104 -13.79 -10.23 -13.52
CA GLY A 104 -12.87 -9.64 -12.56
C GLY A 104 -11.43 -9.72 -13.03
N PHE A 105 -10.50 -9.81 -12.08
CA PHE A 105 -9.07 -9.77 -12.32
C PHE A 105 -8.37 -10.77 -11.39
N TYR A 106 -7.58 -11.68 -11.96
CA TYR A 106 -6.71 -12.56 -11.19
C TYR A 106 -5.39 -11.86 -10.88
N LEU A 107 -4.99 -11.90 -9.60
CA LEU A 107 -3.67 -11.48 -9.14
C LEU A 107 -2.79 -12.73 -9.10
N LYS A 108 -1.68 -12.71 -9.84
CA LYS A 108 -0.79 -13.87 -10.07
C LYS A 108 0.51 -13.82 -9.29
N GLY A 109 0.67 -12.82 -8.43
CA GLY A 109 1.87 -12.60 -7.63
C GLY A 109 2.46 -11.22 -7.84
N TYR A 110 3.52 -10.92 -7.09
CA TYR A 110 4.25 -9.66 -7.21
C TYR A 110 5.02 -9.56 -8.51
N GLU A 111 4.96 -8.37 -9.11
CA GLU A 111 5.75 -8.00 -10.27
C GLU A 111 7.07 -7.34 -9.84
N GLY A 112 8.17 -7.78 -10.45
CA GLY A 112 9.46 -7.10 -10.35
C GLY A 112 9.99 -6.93 -8.93
N THR A 113 10.82 -5.90 -8.76
CA THR A 113 11.40 -5.52 -7.46
C THR A 113 10.54 -4.41 -6.83
N PRO A 114 10.27 -4.44 -5.51
CA PRO A 114 9.60 -3.36 -4.81
C PRO A 114 10.27 -2.01 -5.04
N VAL A 115 9.47 -0.96 -5.18
CA VAL A 115 9.93 0.42 -5.07
C VAL A 115 9.83 0.85 -3.61
N LEU A 116 10.91 1.42 -3.08
CA LEU A 116 11.00 1.92 -1.71
C LEU A 116 11.09 3.44 -1.73
N GLY A 117 10.32 4.09 -0.86
CA GLY A 117 10.46 5.51 -0.57
C GLY A 117 10.47 5.72 0.94
N THR A 118 11.53 6.31 1.46
CA THR A 118 11.65 6.64 2.89
C THR A 118 11.63 8.16 3.05
N ASP A 119 10.76 8.64 3.92
CA ASP A 119 10.66 10.03 4.34
C ASP A 119 11.16 10.18 5.79
N GLY A 120 11.83 11.29 6.09
CA GLY A 120 12.44 11.55 7.39
C GLY A 120 13.92 11.11 7.50
N PRO A 121 14.55 11.40 8.66
CA PRO A 121 15.96 11.05 8.91
C PRO A 121 16.17 9.53 8.94
N GLU A 122 17.34 9.09 8.47
CA GLU A 122 17.76 7.69 8.62
C GLU A 122 17.84 7.33 10.11
N GLU A 123 17.47 6.10 10.47
CA GLU A 123 17.56 5.64 11.85
C GLU A 123 18.97 5.84 12.40
N GLY A 124 19.07 6.47 13.57
CA GLY A 124 20.35 6.71 14.22
C GLY A 124 21.16 7.87 13.64
N SER A 125 20.63 8.63 12.67
CA SER A 125 21.27 9.83 12.12
C SER A 125 21.17 11.04 13.08
N CYS A 126 21.41 10.83 14.37
CA CYS A 126 21.42 11.88 15.39
C CYS A 126 22.48 12.93 15.06
N PRO A 127 22.20 14.23 15.25
CA PRO A 127 23.22 15.26 15.12
C PRO A 127 24.20 15.18 16.31
N ALA A 128 25.26 14.39 16.15
CA ALA A 128 26.28 14.16 17.18
C ALA A 128 27.17 15.40 17.39
N ASP A 129 27.76 15.95 16.34
CA ASP A 129 28.64 17.12 16.41
C ASP A 129 28.06 18.31 15.62
N PRO A 130 28.10 19.55 16.14
CA PRO A 130 28.45 19.97 17.51
C PRO A 130 27.27 19.83 18.50
N SER A 131 26.15 19.26 18.05
CA SER A 131 24.88 19.34 18.77
C SER A 131 24.81 18.44 20.00
N GLY A 132 25.59 17.37 20.09
CA GLY A 132 25.72 16.49 21.27
C GLY A 132 24.57 15.51 21.47
N PHE A 133 23.82 15.16 20.42
CA PHE A 133 22.74 14.16 20.51
C PHE A 133 23.30 12.75 20.36
N VAL A 134 22.75 11.83 21.15
CA VAL A 134 23.14 10.41 21.17
C VAL A 134 21.93 9.56 20.82
N TYR A 135 22.13 8.53 19.99
CA TYR A 135 21.08 7.59 19.62
C TYR A 135 20.79 6.64 20.79
N ASP A 136 19.52 6.48 21.16
CA ASP A 136 19.11 5.64 22.29
C ASP A 136 18.96 4.14 21.96
N GLY A 137 19.08 3.75 20.69
CA GLY A 137 18.94 2.35 20.27
C GLY A 137 17.54 1.77 20.50
N ASN A 138 16.52 2.63 20.55
CA ASN A 138 15.14 2.27 20.91
C ASN A 138 14.18 2.29 19.70
N ALA A 139 14.69 2.11 18.48
CA ALA A 139 13.85 2.11 17.30
C ALA A 139 12.73 1.07 17.38
N VAL A 140 11.51 1.55 17.20
CA VAL A 140 10.31 0.72 17.10
C VAL A 140 9.70 0.93 15.73
N THR A 141 9.65 -0.13 14.94
CA THR A 141 8.98 -0.13 13.63
C THR A 141 7.58 -0.71 13.76
N THR A 142 6.58 0.03 13.31
CA THR A 142 5.17 -0.39 13.27
C THR A 142 4.62 -0.28 11.86
N GLN A 143 3.66 -1.15 11.51
CA GLN A 143 2.91 -0.97 10.27
C GLN A 143 1.87 0.13 10.50
N SER A 144 1.99 1.21 9.74
CA SER A 144 1.17 2.42 9.89
C SER A 144 0.05 2.47 8.83
N GLY A 145 0.19 1.69 7.74
CA GLY A 145 -0.88 1.55 6.76
C GLY A 145 -0.47 0.80 5.50
N GLY A 146 -1.27 0.95 4.46
CA GLY A 146 -1.12 0.25 3.19
C GLY A 146 -2.40 -0.47 2.77
N GLY A 147 -2.40 -1.02 1.57
CA GLY A 147 -3.53 -1.74 1.02
C GLY A 147 -3.32 -2.12 -0.44
N LEU A 148 -4.27 -2.91 -0.94
CA LEU A 148 -4.39 -3.17 -2.37
C LEU A 148 -4.95 -1.92 -3.05
N GLN A 149 -4.37 -1.57 -4.19
CA GLN A 149 -4.75 -0.41 -4.98
C GLN A 149 -4.94 -0.81 -6.45
N VAL A 150 -5.81 -0.06 -7.13
CA VAL A 150 -6.12 -0.23 -8.56
C VAL A 150 -5.93 1.09 -9.31
N THR A 151 -5.51 1.00 -10.56
CA THR A 151 -5.44 2.10 -11.52
C THR A 151 -6.00 1.66 -12.86
N HIS A 152 -6.39 2.60 -13.72
CA HIS A 152 -6.65 2.33 -15.14
C HIS A 152 -5.85 3.24 -16.10
N ASP A 153 -5.11 4.20 -15.55
CA ASP A 153 -4.36 5.23 -16.28
C ASP A 153 -2.86 5.22 -15.92
N GLY A 154 -2.43 4.29 -15.07
CA GLY A 154 -1.05 4.12 -14.60
C GLY A 154 -0.58 5.21 -13.63
N THR A 155 -1.38 6.24 -13.38
CA THR A 155 -0.97 7.46 -12.67
C THR A 155 -1.74 7.63 -11.37
N ASN A 156 -3.07 7.48 -11.43
CA ASN A 156 -3.96 7.62 -10.28
C ASN A 156 -4.28 6.24 -9.70
N TRP A 157 -3.97 6.06 -8.42
CA TRP A 157 -4.13 4.80 -7.72
C TRP A 157 -5.14 4.95 -6.58
N TYR A 158 -6.11 4.04 -6.54
CA TYR A 158 -7.22 4.08 -5.61
C TYR A 158 -7.22 2.81 -4.76
N SER A 159 -7.48 2.94 -3.47
CA SER A 159 -7.62 1.78 -2.58
C SER A 159 -8.81 0.92 -3.00
N ILE A 160 -8.62 -0.40 -2.98
CA ILE A 160 -9.65 -1.39 -3.31
C ILE A 160 -9.56 -2.55 -2.32
N GLY A 161 -10.63 -2.75 -1.54
CA GLY A 161 -10.67 -3.70 -0.43
C GLY A 161 -11.13 -3.07 0.88
#